data_AF-K2B0G9-F1
#
_entry.id   AF-K2B0G9-F1
#
_cell.length_a   1.000
_cell.length_b   1.000
_cell.length_c   1.000
_cell.angle_alpha   90.00
_cell.angle_beta   90.00
_cell.angle_gamma   90.00
#
_symmetry.space_group_name_H-M   'P 1'
#
loop_
_entity.id
_entity.type
_entity.pdbx_description
1 polymer ?
#
loop_
_entity_poly.entity_id
_entity_poly.type
_entity_poly.pdbx_seq_one_letter_code
_entity_poly.pdbx_strand_id
1 'polypeptide(L)'
;MLKQKHLLFVAGRYEGIDERLLALEIDEEWSIGDYVLSGGELAALTMIDVITRLIPGTLGHADSAAEDSLTTGLLKYPQYTRPEKFKGSAVPEILLSGNHQNIERWRLKQSLGRTWQKRPDLLAKKSLNTLEQTLLAEFIKEFEKQNS
;
A
#
# COMPACT_ATOMS: atom_id res chain seq x y z
N MET A 1 -5.49 -5.32 19.09
CA MET A 1 -4.05 -5.20 18.78
C MET A 1 -3.38 -3.82 19.10
N LEU A 2 -3.57 -2.73 18.34
CA LEU A 2 -2.76 -1.48 18.44
C LEU A 2 -2.83 -0.69 19.76
N LYS A 3 -3.79 -1.00 20.64
CA LYS A 3 -3.92 -0.38 21.96
C LYS A 3 -3.24 -1.17 23.07
N GLN A 4 -2.75 -2.38 22.76
CA GLN A 4 -2.12 -3.25 23.74
C GLN A 4 -0.66 -2.84 23.95
N LYS A 5 -0.22 -2.85 25.22
CA LYS A 5 1.16 -2.52 25.58
C LYS A 5 2.14 -3.66 25.30
N HIS A 6 1.64 -4.89 25.33
CA HIS A 6 2.39 -6.11 25.11
C HIS A 6 1.62 -6.99 24.13
N LEU A 7 2.35 -7.63 23.22
CA LEU A 7 1.83 -8.59 22.28
C LEU A 7 2.75 -9.81 22.31
N LEU A 8 2.17 -11.00 22.41
CA LEU A 8 2.87 -12.27 22.29
C LEU A 8 2.39 -12.94 21.00
N PHE A 9 3.32 -13.28 20.12
CA PHE A 9 3.00 -14.02 18.90
C PHE A 9 3.38 -15.48 19.09
N VAL A 10 2.41 -16.37 18.88
CA VAL A 10 2.63 -17.82 18.88
C VAL A 10 2.76 -18.28 17.43
N ALA A 11 4.00 -18.58 17.01
CA ALA A 11 4.28 -19.05 15.66
C ALA A 11 4.22 -20.59 15.61
N GLY A 12 3.14 -21.13 15.04
CA GLY A 12 2.98 -22.56 14.81
C GLY A 12 3.92 -23.11 13.72
N ARG A 13 4.21 -24.41 13.80
CA ARG A 13 4.95 -25.19 12.79
C ARG A 13 4.28 -26.54 12.56
N TYR A 14 4.76 -27.26 11.54
CA TYR A 14 4.21 -28.56 11.15
C TYR A 14 2.73 -28.43 10.78
N GLU A 15 1.88 -29.34 11.27
CA GLU A 15 0.43 -29.33 11.04
C GLU A 15 -0.34 -28.31 11.90
N GLY A 16 0.36 -27.60 12.79
CA GLY A 16 -0.24 -26.58 13.64
C GLY A 16 0.00 -26.82 15.12
N ILE A 17 -0.90 -26.28 15.93
CA ILE A 17 -0.86 -26.31 17.39
C ILE A 17 -2.08 -27.08 17.88
N ASP A 18 -1.96 -27.74 19.03
CA ASP A 18 -3.09 -28.45 19.64
C ASP A 18 -4.29 -27.51 19.87
N GLU A 19 -5.45 -27.90 19.35
CA GLU A 19 -6.69 -27.11 19.42
C GLU A 19 -7.08 -26.69 20.85
N ARG A 20 -6.75 -27.52 21.85
CA ARG A 20 -7.05 -27.20 23.26
C ARG A 20 -6.19 -26.06 23.77
N LEU A 21 -4.95 -25.94 23.31
CA LEU A 21 -4.09 -24.81 23.64
C LEU A 21 -4.63 -23.54 23.00
N LEU A 22 -5.09 -23.62 21.74
CA LEU A 22 -5.75 -22.49 21.07
C LEU A 22 -6.96 -21.99 21.88
N ALA A 23 -7.84 -22.92 22.29
CA ALA A 23 -9.04 -22.57 23.05
C ALA A 23 -8.77 -22.04 24.47
N LEU A 24 -7.63 -22.38 25.09
CA LEU A 24 -7.32 -22.00 26.48
C LEU A 24 -6.46 -20.74 26.59
N GLU A 25 -5.53 -20.53 25.66
CA GLU A 25 -4.44 -19.55 25.80
C GLU A 25 -4.35 -18.54 24.66
N ILE A 26 -5.07 -18.72 23.54
CA ILE A 26 -5.00 -17.82 22.38
C ILE A 26 -6.23 -16.93 22.30
N ASP A 27 -6.00 -15.62 22.38
CA ASP A 27 -7.08 -14.61 22.32
C ASP A 27 -7.60 -14.37 20.89
N GLU A 28 -6.70 -14.34 19.91
CA GLU A 28 -7.00 -13.95 18.52
C GLU A 28 -6.16 -14.77 17.54
N GLU A 29 -6.78 -15.20 16.43
CA GLU A 29 -6.11 -15.82 15.30
C GLU A 29 -6.10 -14.86 14.10
N TRP A 30 -4.92 -14.68 13.48
CA TRP A 30 -4.74 -13.75 12.37
C TRP A 30 -4.06 -14.43 11.19
N SER A 31 -4.62 -14.23 9.99
CA SER A 31 -3.97 -14.58 8.72
C SER A 31 -3.40 -13.33 8.04
N ILE A 32 -2.26 -13.47 7.38
CA ILE A 32 -1.64 -12.43 6.54
C ILE A 32 -1.98 -12.58 5.06
N GLY A 33 -2.82 -13.55 4.69
CA GLY A 33 -3.38 -13.69 3.35
C GLY A 33 -3.81 -15.12 2.98
N ASP A 34 -4.41 -15.25 1.81
CA ASP A 34 -4.99 -16.51 1.31
C ASP A 34 -3.93 -17.40 0.66
N TYR A 35 -2.95 -17.85 1.46
CA TYR A 35 -1.88 -18.76 1.05
C TYR A 35 -1.32 -19.52 2.28
N VAL A 36 -0.61 -20.62 2.04
CA VAL A 36 -0.04 -21.48 3.10
C VAL A 36 1.46 -21.27 3.21
N LEU A 37 1.96 -21.10 4.44
CA LEU A 37 3.38 -21.04 4.78
C LEU A 37 3.78 -22.28 5.60
N SER A 38 5.07 -22.59 5.64
CA SER A 38 5.60 -23.71 6.44
C SER A 38 5.65 -23.45 7.94
N GLY A 39 5.43 -22.20 8.36
CA GLY A 39 5.44 -21.78 9.76
C GLY A 39 4.98 -20.34 9.94
N GLY A 40 4.61 -19.98 11.17
CA GLY A 40 4.05 -18.68 11.53
C GLY A 40 5.06 -17.54 11.69
N GLU A 41 6.36 -17.79 11.60
CA GLU A 41 7.38 -16.78 11.92
C GLU A 41 7.37 -15.59 10.96
N LEU A 42 7.15 -15.83 9.66
CA LEU A 42 7.04 -14.76 8.67
C LEU A 42 5.76 -13.93 8.88
N ALA A 43 4.67 -14.57 9.30
CA ALA A 43 3.44 -13.86 9.66
C ALA A 43 3.66 -12.97 10.90
N ALA A 44 4.28 -13.51 11.95
CA ALA A 44 4.62 -12.74 13.14
C ALA A 44 5.54 -11.54 12.82
N LEU A 45 6.60 -11.75 12.03
CA LEU A 45 7.51 -10.68 11.60
C LEU A 45 6.79 -9.61 10.78
N THR A 46 5.89 -10.01 9.88
CA THR A 46 5.08 -9.07 9.07
C THR A 46 4.19 -8.22 9.98
N MET A 47 3.52 -8.84 10.95
CA MET A 47 2.68 -8.11 11.91
C MET A 47 3.50 -7.14 12.77
N ILE A 48 4.68 -7.56 13.23
CA ILE A 48 5.60 -6.72 14.02
C ILE A 48 6.04 -5.49 13.19
N ASP A 49 6.44 -5.67 11.93
CA ASP A 49 6.84 -4.56 11.05
C ASP A 49 5.70 -3.55 10.88
N VAL A 50 4.51 -4.04 10.51
CA VAL A 50 3.33 -3.20 10.25
C VAL A 50 2.92 -2.42 11.51
N ILE A 51 2.87 -3.06 12.68
CA ILE A 51 2.52 -2.39 13.93
C ILE A 51 3.59 -1.36 14.31
N THR A 52 4.87 -1.71 14.20
CA THR A 52 5.97 -0.85 14.63
C THR A 52 5.98 0.47 13.84
N ARG A 53 5.64 0.43 12.54
CA ARG A 53 5.48 1.63 11.70
C ARG A 53 4.40 2.59 12.20
N LEU A 54 3.42 2.11 12.96
CA LEU A 54 2.32 2.92 13.50
C LEU A 54 2.64 3.54 14.87
N ILE A 55 3.75 3.14 15.49
CA ILE A 55 4.20 3.70 16.78
C ILE A 55 4.82 5.09 16.53
N PRO A 56 4.37 6.15 17.22
CA PRO A 56 4.93 7.48 17.06
C PRO A 56 6.46 7.52 17.26
N GLY A 57 7.17 8.16 16.33
CA GLY A 57 8.62 8.33 16.39
C GLY A 57 9.46 7.22 15.72
N THR A 58 8.83 6.16 15.18
CA THR A 58 9.56 5.11 14.45
C THR A 58 9.82 5.47 12.98
N LEU A 59 8.90 6.22 12.36
CA LEU A 59 9.06 6.74 11.00
C LEU A 59 9.71 8.12 11.05
N GLY A 60 10.87 8.28 10.39
CA GLY A 60 11.65 9.52 10.44
C GLY A 60 10.94 10.75 9.90
N HIS A 61 10.07 10.59 8.89
CA HIS A 61 9.24 11.67 8.35
C HIS A 61 7.76 11.37 8.57
N ALA A 62 7.05 12.28 9.25
CA ALA A 62 5.65 12.15 9.65
C ALA A 62 4.70 11.85 8.47
N ASP A 63 5.01 12.35 7.27
CA ASP A 63 4.15 12.20 6.08
C ASP A 63 4.21 10.78 5.48
N SER A 64 5.20 9.96 5.85
CA SER A 64 5.40 8.64 5.23
C SER A 64 4.27 7.64 5.53
N ALA A 65 3.62 7.76 6.68
CA ALA A 65 2.46 6.93 7.01
C ALA A 65 1.15 7.48 6.44
N ALA A 66 1.01 8.81 6.37
CA ALA A 66 -0.21 9.46 5.92
C ALA A 66 -0.44 9.27 4.41
N GLU A 67 0.62 9.21 3.60
CA GLU A 67 0.57 8.98 2.15
C GLU A 67 0.66 7.50 1.73
N ASP A 68 0.47 6.55 2.66
CA ASP A 68 0.55 5.13 2.33
C ASP A 68 -0.70 4.66 1.56
N SER A 69 -0.58 3.58 0.80
CA SER A 69 -1.70 3.11 -0.04
C SER A 69 -2.89 2.64 0.81
N LEU A 70 -2.61 2.19 2.04
CA LEU A 70 -3.62 1.75 3.01
C LEU A 70 -4.45 2.90 3.60
N THR A 71 -3.88 4.10 3.70
CA THR A 71 -4.58 5.26 4.29
C THR A 71 -5.49 5.96 3.27
N THR A 72 -5.04 6.04 2.02
CA THR A 72 -5.76 6.77 0.95
C THR A 72 -6.79 5.90 0.21
N GLY A 73 -6.66 4.57 0.29
CA GLY A 73 -7.45 3.62 -0.50
C GLY A 73 -7.04 3.56 -1.97
N LEU A 74 -5.89 4.12 -2.33
CA LEU A 74 -5.33 4.13 -3.68
C LEU A 74 -3.90 3.59 -3.64
N LEU A 75 -3.46 2.92 -4.72
CA LEU A 75 -2.06 2.55 -4.89
C LEU A 75 -1.19 3.80 -5.11
N LYS A 76 0.01 3.82 -4.52
CA LYS A 76 0.96 4.93 -4.70
C LYS A 76 1.35 5.15 -6.17
N TYR A 77 1.52 6.42 -6.53
CA TYR A 77 1.99 6.86 -7.84
C TYR A 77 3.45 6.43 -8.11
N PRO A 78 3.89 6.35 -9.38
CA PRO A 78 5.27 5.99 -9.70
C PRO A 78 6.26 7.04 -9.17
N GLN A 79 7.36 6.56 -8.62
CA GLN A 79 8.45 7.37 -8.07
C GLN A 79 9.62 7.38 -9.05
N TYR A 80 10.27 8.54 -9.16
CA TYR A 80 11.44 8.75 -9.99
C TYR A 80 12.54 9.38 -9.16
N THR A 81 13.78 9.00 -9.43
CA THR A 81 14.97 9.58 -8.81
C THR A 81 16.04 9.79 -9.87
N ARG A 82 17.13 10.44 -9.50
CA ARG A 82 18.26 10.69 -10.39
C ARG A 82 18.85 9.37 -10.89
N PRO A 83 19.35 9.32 -12.14
CA PRO A 83 19.44 10.40 -13.12
C PRO A 83 18.14 10.64 -13.92
N GLU A 84 17.99 11.82 -14.52
CA GLU A 84 16.78 12.19 -15.30
C GLU A 84 16.53 11.30 -16.52
N LYS A 85 17.58 10.73 -17.12
CA LYS A 85 17.49 9.74 -18.19
C LYS A 85 18.24 8.49 -17.79
N PHE A 86 17.55 7.36 -17.81
CA PHE A 86 18.11 6.05 -17.50
C PHE A 86 17.71 5.04 -18.57
N LYS A 87 18.69 4.46 -19.27
CA LYS A 87 18.49 3.46 -20.35
C LYS A 87 17.43 3.86 -21.40
N GLY A 88 17.46 5.12 -21.84
CA GLY A 88 16.52 5.65 -22.84
C GLY A 88 15.14 6.04 -22.29
N SER A 89 14.84 5.77 -21.01
CA SER A 89 13.64 6.27 -20.33
C SER A 89 13.94 7.59 -19.62
N ALA A 90 13.09 8.59 -19.82
CA ALA A 90 13.20 9.89 -19.15
C ALA A 90 12.21 9.99 -17.98
N VAL A 91 12.57 10.76 -16.96
CA VAL A 91 11.63 11.22 -15.93
C VAL A 91 10.57 12.10 -16.61
N PRO A 92 9.28 11.94 -16.29
CA PRO A 92 8.23 12.80 -16.82
C PRO A 92 8.54 14.28 -16.61
N GLU A 93 8.47 15.09 -17.68
CA GLU A 93 8.84 16.52 -17.66
C GLU A 93 8.08 17.29 -16.57
N ILE A 94 6.85 16.90 -16.28
CA ILE A 94 6.04 17.51 -15.22
C ILE A 94 6.69 17.43 -13.85
N LEU A 95 7.44 16.36 -13.56
CA LEU A 95 8.17 16.17 -12.31
C LEU A 95 9.45 17.03 -12.24
N LEU A 96 9.94 17.49 -13.39
CA LEU A 96 11.11 18.38 -13.51
C LEU A 96 10.70 19.86 -13.53
N SER A 97 9.40 20.15 -13.68
CA SER A 97 8.88 21.52 -13.85
C SER A 97 8.95 22.40 -12.60
N GLY A 98 9.10 21.81 -11.40
CA GLY A 98 9.02 22.52 -10.12
C GLY A 98 7.61 23.05 -9.76
N ASN A 99 6.60 22.85 -10.62
CA ASN A 99 5.24 23.28 -10.34
C ASN A 99 4.54 22.26 -9.42
N HIS A 100 4.56 22.54 -8.12
CA HIS A 100 3.99 21.67 -7.10
C HIS A 100 2.52 21.30 -7.36
N GLN A 101 1.68 22.24 -7.79
CA GLN A 101 0.25 21.96 -8.06
C GLN A 101 0.07 20.97 -9.21
N ASN A 102 0.83 21.14 -10.30
CA ASN A 102 0.77 20.23 -11.43
C ASN A 102 1.35 18.85 -11.09
N ILE A 103 2.40 18.81 -10.28
CA ILE A 103 3.00 17.58 -9.79
C ILE A 103 1.98 16.80 -8.93
N GLU A 104 1.30 17.45 -7.99
CA GLU A 104 0.27 16.80 -7.16
C GLU A 104 -0.91 16.30 -8.00
N ARG A 105 -1.41 17.10 -8.96
CA ARG A 105 -2.45 16.66 -9.89
C ARG A 105 -2.00 15.42 -10.69
N TRP A 106 -0.76 15.41 -11.17
CA TRP A 106 -0.20 14.28 -11.90
C TRP A 106 -0.04 13.03 -11.01
N ARG A 107 0.43 13.20 -9.77
CA ARG A 107 0.57 12.11 -8.79
C ARG A 107 -0.77 11.47 -8.50
N LEU A 108 -1.82 12.26 -8.25
CA LEU A 108 -3.17 11.76 -8.05
C LEU A 108 -3.69 11.01 -9.29
N LYS A 109 -3.52 11.58 -10.48
CA LYS A 109 -3.91 10.92 -11.75
C LYS A 109 -3.26 9.54 -11.91
N GLN A 110 -1.95 9.45 -11.68
CA GLN A 110 -1.21 8.20 -11.78
C GLN A 110 -1.59 7.18 -10.69
N SER A 111 -1.87 7.65 -9.47
CA SER A 111 -2.33 6.82 -8.37
C SER A 111 -3.69 6.19 -8.68
N LEU A 112 -4.65 6.98 -9.16
CA LEU A 112 -5.96 6.52 -9.63
C LEU A 112 -5.82 5.51 -10.78
N GLY A 113 -5.05 5.85 -11.81
CA GLY A 113 -4.81 5.00 -12.97
C GLY A 113 -4.18 3.64 -12.60
N ARG A 114 -3.15 3.64 -11.76
CA ARG A 114 -2.52 2.39 -11.27
C ARG A 114 -3.48 1.54 -10.46
N THR A 115 -4.31 2.18 -9.64
CA THR A 115 -5.32 1.48 -8.84
C THR A 115 -6.36 0.84 -9.75
N TRP A 116 -6.85 1.57 -10.76
CA TRP A 116 -7.76 1.04 -11.77
C TRP A 116 -7.18 -0.18 -12.52
N GLN A 117 -5.90 -0.13 -12.91
CA GLN A 117 -5.25 -1.23 -13.64
C GLN A 117 -5.00 -2.47 -12.78
N LYS A 118 -4.58 -2.30 -11.52
CA LYS A 118 -4.01 -3.38 -10.69
C LYS A 118 -4.92 -3.86 -9.56
N ARG A 119 -5.75 -2.97 -9.03
CA ARG A 119 -6.63 -3.19 -7.87
C ARG A 119 -7.95 -2.45 -8.04
N PRO A 120 -8.73 -2.74 -9.12
CA PRO A 120 -10.01 -2.07 -9.37
C PRO A 120 -11.02 -2.26 -8.22
N ASP A 121 -10.86 -3.33 -7.43
CA ASP A 121 -11.63 -3.59 -6.22
C ASP A 121 -11.48 -2.49 -5.15
N LEU A 122 -10.33 -1.80 -5.09
CA LEU A 122 -10.13 -0.68 -4.17
C LEU A 122 -10.90 0.56 -4.61
N LEU A 123 -10.96 0.84 -5.92
CA LEU A 123 -11.76 1.94 -6.46
C LEU A 123 -13.25 1.72 -6.27
N ALA A 124 -13.73 0.48 -6.44
CA ALA A 124 -15.13 0.14 -6.23
C ALA A 124 -15.63 0.43 -4.80
N LYS A 125 -14.73 0.40 -3.81
CA LYS A 125 -15.01 0.68 -2.40
C LYS A 125 -14.84 2.16 -2.02
N LYS A 126 -14.34 3.00 -2.92
CA LYS A 126 -14.03 4.41 -2.66
C LYS A 126 -14.98 5.33 -3.41
N SER A 127 -15.58 6.29 -2.71
CA SER A 127 -16.30 7.39 -3.35
C SER A 127 -15.29 8.41 -3.91
N LEU A 128 -15.25 8.54 -5.23
CA LEU A 128 -14.39 9.51 -5.91
C LEU A 128 -15.08 10.87 -6.02
N ASN A 129 -14.36 11.94 -5.71
CA ASN A 129 -14.84 13.31 -5.94
C ASN A 129 -14.75 13.70 -7.43
N THR A 130 -15.31 14.85 -7.79
CA THR A 130 -15.36 15.33 -9.19
C THR A 130 -13.99 15.44 -9.84
N LEU A 131 -12.97 15.89 -9.10
CA LEU A 131 -11.60 15.99 -9.60
C LEU A 131 -11.01 14.60 -9.87
N GLU A 132 -11.14 13.67 -8.93
CA GLU A 132 -10.64 12.29 -9.07
C GLU A 132 -11.31 11.56 -10.24
N GLN A 133 -12.62 11.71 -10.41
CA GLN A 133 -13.36 11.14 -11.54
C GLN A 133 -12.84 11.67 -12.88
N THR A 134 -12.63 13.00 -12.96
CA THR A 134 -12.10 13.65 -14.16
C THR A 134 -10.70 13.13 -14.48
N LEU A 135 -9.81 13.08 -13.49
CA LEU A 135 -8.44 12.60 -13.65
C LEU A 135 -8.38 11.13 -14.06
N LEU A 136 -9.23 10.28 -13.47
CA LEU A 136 -9.29 8.87 -13.85
C LEU A 136 -9.76 8.70 -15.30
N ALA A 137 -10.77 9.45 -15.73
CA ALA A 137 -11.24 9.43 -17.12
C ALA A 137 -10.16 9.93 -18.10
N GLU A 138 -9.43 11.00 -17.75
CA GLU A 138 -8.26 11.47 -18.51
C GLU A 138 -7.21 10.36 -18.65
N PHE A 139 -6.87 9.68 -17.55
CA PHE A 139 -5.89 8.60 -17.55
C PHE A 139 -6.32 7.42 -18.45
N ILE A 140 -7.57 6.97 -18.34
CA ILE A 140 -8.08 5.83 -19.14
C ILE A 140 -8.00 6.16 -20.62
N LYS A 141 -8.44 7.36 -21.02
CA LYS A 141 -8.37 7.81 -22.42
C LYS A 141 -6.94 7.86 -22.96
N GLU A 142 -5.99 8.37 -22.17
CA GLU A 142 -4.58 8.39 -22.54
C GLU A 142 -4.00 6.98 -22.66
N PHE A 143 -4.36 6.09 -21.74
CA PHE A 143 -3.90 4.70 -21.72
C PHE A 143 -4.41 3.90 -22.91
N GLU A 144 -5.69 4.03 -23.26
CA GLU A 144 -6.27 3.38 -24.44
C GLU A 144 -5.61 3.86 -25.73
N LYS A 145 -5.31 5.17 -25.84
CA LYS A 145 -4.62 5.74 -27.00
C LYS A 145 -3.18 5.23 -27.16
N GLN A 146 -2.49 4.93 -26.06
CA GLN A 146 -1.12 4.41 -26.10
C GLN A 146 -1.03 2.91 -26.41
N ASN A 147 -2.12 2.17 -26.19
CA ASN A 147 -2.20 0.73 -26.43
C ASN A 147 -3.04 0.35 -27.67
N SER A 148 -3.46 1.35 -28.46
CA SER A 148 -4.08 1.18 -29.78
C SER A 148 -3.03 1.31 -30.88
#